data_AF-X1RQJ6-F1
#
_entry.id   AF-X1RQJ6-F1
#
_cell.length_a   1.000
_cell.length_b   1.000
_cell.length_c   1.000
_cell.angle_alpha   90.00
_cell.angle_beta   90.00
_cell.angle_gamma   90.00
#
_symmetry.space_group_name_H-M   'P 1'
#
loop_
_entity.id
_entity.type
_entity.pdbx_description
1 polymer ?
#
loop_
_entity_poly.entity_id
_entity_poly.type
_entity_poly.pdbx_seq_one_letter_code
_entity_poly.pdbx_strand_id
1 'polypeptide(L)' 'LDTRQKEISRETGKKYHTPVFYFTELMGLAFGDPSVEKWLSRHMVDPRPLLKQRGLI' A
#
# COMPACT_ATOMS: atom_id res chain seq x y z
N LEU A 1 -0.97 -10.45 2.69
CA LEU A 1 0.25 -10.25 1.87
C LEU A 1 1.22 -9.31 2.57
N ASP A 2 0.75 -8.17 3.06
CA ASP A 2 1.58 -7.14 3.70
C ASP A 2 2.22 -7.53 5.05
N THR A 3 1.58 -8.42 5.79
CA THR A 3 2.02 -8.88 7.11
C THR A 3 3.38 -9.59 7.10
N ARG A 4 3.74 -10.25 6.00
CA ARG A 4 5.01 -10.98 5.84
C ARG A 4 6.22 -10.04 5.78
N GLN A 5 6.03 -8.77 5.44
CA GLN A 5 7.14 -7.81 5.37
C GLN A 5 7.79 -7.60 6.75
N LYS A 6 7.01 -7.70 7.86
CA LYS A 6 7.54 -7.60 9.22
C LYS A 6 8.50 -8.74 9.55
N GLU A 7 8.12 -9.97 9.18
CA GLU A 7 8.94 -11.17 9.40
C GLU A 7 10.24 -11.10 8.60
N ILE A 8 10.16 -10.81 7.30
CA ILE A 8 11.34 -10.69 6.42
C ILE A 8 12.26 -9.56 6.90
N SER A 9 11.69 -8.44 7.35
CA SER A 9 12.49 -7.34 7.88
C SER A 9 13.24 -7.72 9.17
N ARG A 10 12.62 -8.56 10.01
CA ARG A 10 13.24 -9.07 11.24
C ARG A 10 14.37 -10.06 10.94
N GLU A 11 14.17 -10.95 9.98
CA GLU A 11 15.16 -11.95 9.58
C GLU A 11 16.36 -11.36 8.85
N THR A 12 16.12 -10.38 7.97
CA THR A 12 17.17 -9.80 7.12
C THR A 12 17.81 -8.53 7.69
N GLY A 13 17.23 -7.96 8.76
CA GLY A 13 17.65 -6.67 9.33
C GLY A 13 17.39 -5.46 8.43
N LYS A 14 16.70 -5.64 7.29
CA LYS A 14 16.42 -4.60 6.29
C LYS A 14 14.96 -4.20 6.34
N LYS A 15 14.66 -2.89 6.34
CA LYS A 15 13.29 -2.40 6.16
C LYS A 15 13.05 -2.12 4.68
N TYR A 16 12.16 -2.89 4.07
CA TYR A 16 11.88 -2.75 2.63
C TYR A 16 10.92 -1.60 2.32
N HIS A 17 10.01 -1.26 3.26
CA HIS A 17 9.04 -0.17 3.10
C HIS A 17 8.33 -0.18 1.73
N THR A 18 8.03 -1.37 1.21
CA THR A 18 7.42 -1.52 -0.11
C THR A 18 5.90 -1.45 0.01
N PRO A 19 5.22 -0.48 -0.63
CA PRO A 19 3.77 -0.48 -0.70
C PRO A 19 3.26 -1.70 -1.48
N VAL A 20 2.25 -2.39 -0.95
CA VAL A 20 1.54 -3.47 -1.64
C VAL A 20 0.13 -3.00 -1.92
N PHE A 21 -0.44 -3.40 -3.05
CA PHE A 21 -1.82 -3.07 -3.40
C PHE A 21 -2.59 -4.35 -3.70
N TYR A 22 -3.82 -4.43 -3.21
CA TYR A 22 -4.79 -5.41 -3.71
C TYR A 22 -5.31 -4.94 -5.07
N PHE A 23 -5.56 -5.89 -5.98
CA PHE A 23 -6.05 -5.56 -7.32
C PHE A 23 -7.35 -4.74 -7.29
N THR A 24 -8.24 -5.03 -6.34
CA THR A 24 -9.50 -4.29 -6.14
C THR A 24 -9.29 -2.86 -5.66
N GLU A 25 -8.20 -2.57 -4.94
CA GLU A 25 -7.85 -1.19 -4.56
C GLU A 25 -7.39 -0.39 -5.77
N LEU A 26 -6.63 -1.01 -6.68
CA LEU A 26 -6.24 -0.38 -7.93
C LEU A 26 -7.46 -0.11 -8.83
N MET A 27 -8.42 -1.04 -8.88
CA MET A 27 -9.69 -0.81 -9.57
C MET A 27 -10.47 0.34 -8.93
N GLY A 28 -10.56 0.36 -7.60
CA GLY A 28 -11.21 1.45 -6.87
C GLY A 28 -10.57 2.80 -7.18
N LEU A 29 -9.23 2.88 -7.20
CA LEU A 29 -8.49 4.07 -7.60
C LEU A 29 -8.85 4.50 -9.03
N ALA A 30 -8.85 3.56 -9.97
CA ALA A 30 -9.16 3.84 -11.37
C ALA A 30 -10.61 4.32 -11.58
N PHE A 31 -11.54 3.87 -10.75
CA PHE A 31 -12.96 4.23 -10.82
C PHE A 31 -13.34 5.43 -9.93
N GLY A 32 -12.40 5.98 -9.15
CA GLY A 32 -12.66 7.09 -8.25
C GLY A 32 -13.54 6.73 -7.05
N ASP A 33 -13.47 5.48 -6.56
CA ASP A 33 -14.20 5.05 -5.36
C ASP A 33 -13.64 5.75 -4.11
N PRO A 34 -14.43 6.59 -3.40
CA PRO A 34 -13.96 7.30 -2.20
C PRO A 34 -13.59 6.34 -1.04
N SER A 35 -14.07 5.10 -1.07
CA SER A 35 -13.76 4.08 -0.07
C SER A 35 -12.28 3.66 -0.09
N VAL A 36 -11.59 3.90 -1.20
CA VAL A 36 -10.17 3.58 -1.37
C VAL A 36 -9.30 4.22 -0.30
N GLU A 37 -9.55 5.49 0.06
CA GLU A 37 -8.74 6.17 1.07
C GLU A 37 -8.78 5.42 2.41
N LYS A 38 -9.97 4.92 2.78
CA LYS A 38 -10.17 4.08 3.97
C LYS A 38 -9.43 2.75 3.85
N TRP A 39 -9.39 2.11 2.68
CA TRP A 39 -8.67 0.85 2.48
C TRP A 39 -7.16 1.04 2.56
N LEU A 40 -6.62 2.06 1.89
CA LEU A 40 -5.20 2.40 1.90
C LEU A 40 -4.65 2.66 3.31
N SER A 41 -5.45 3.27 4.19
CA SER A 41 -5.06 3.50 5.60
C SER A 41 -4.82 2.23 6.43
N ARG A 42 -5.25 1.05 5.94
CA ARG A 42 -5.10 -0.23 6.65
C ARG A 42 -3.80 -0.96 6.32
N HIS A 43 -3.03 -0.46 5.35
CA HIS A 43 -1.77 -1.05 4.94
C HIS A 43 -0.70 -0.86 6.01
N MET A 44 0.24 -1.80 6.05
CA MET A 44 1.32 -1.74 7.02
C MET A 44 2.40 -0.73 6.62
N VAL A 45 2.59 -0.57 5.31
CA VAL A 45 3.37 0.50 4.70
C VAL A 45 2.38 1.46 4.06
N ASP A 46 2.42 2.74 4.43
CA ASP A 46 1.53 3.74 3.83
C ASP A 46 1.79 3.85 2.32
N PRO A 47 0.82 3.52 1.46
CA PRO A 47 1.00 3.55 0.01
C PRO A 47 0.80 4.96 -0.60
N ARG A 48 0.20 5.89 0.15
CA ARG A 48 -0.20 7.22 -0.35
C ARG A 48 0.97 8.07 -0.86
N PRO A 49 2.19 8.06 -0.28
CA PRO A 49 3.32 8.80 -0.82
C PRO A 49 3.65 8.42 -2.27
N LEU A 50 3.61 7.12 -2.59
CA LEU A 50 3.86 6.63 -3.95
C LEU A 50 2.74 7.08 -4.90
N LEU A 51 1.48 6.96 -4.49
CA LEU A 51 0.34 7.36 -5.32
C LEU A 51 0.37 8.86 -5.63
N LYS A 52 0.70 9.71 -4.64
CA LYS A 52 0.89 11.16 -4.82
C LYS A 52 2.01 11.48 -5.80
N GLN A 53 3.15 10.79 -5.68
CA GLN A 53 4.27 10.95 -6.61
C GLN A 53 3.87 10.61 -8.05
N ARG A 54 2.92 9.70 -8.24
CA ARG A 54 2.40 9.28 -9.55
C ARG A 54 1.19 10.09 -10.03
N GLY A 55 0.69 11.04 -9.24
CA GLY A 55 -0.51 11.81 -9.57
C GLY A 55 -1.78 10.97 -9.63
N LEU A 56 -1.83 9.87 -8.87
CA LEU A 56 -3.00 8.98 -8.81
C LEU A 56 -3.97 9.34 -7.67
N ILE A 57 -3.51 10.16 -6.72
CA ILE A 57 -4.29 10.84 -5.67
C ILE A 57 -3.67 12.20 -5.37
#